data_AF-A0A4Q3W4J2-F1
#
_entry.id   AF-A0A4Q3W4J2-F1
#
_cell.length_a   1.000
_cell.length_b   1.000
_cell.length_c   1.000
_cell.angle_alpha   90.00
_cell.angle_beta   90.00
_cell.angle_gamma   90.00
#
_symmetry.space_group_name_H-M   'P 1'
#
loop_
_entity.id
_entity.type
_entity.pdbx_description
1 polymer ?
#
loop_
_entity_poly.entity_id
_entity_poly.type
_entity_poly.pdbx_seq_one_letter_code
_entity_poly.pdbx_strand_id
1 'polypeptide(L)'
;MKLIFTAVYACLLATFTYAQTWTENDRAYILQDLKKTRDLLTSETKNLAPAQWDFKESPDRWSIRQIVEHINTWELLMTHEISRALSAGPQPALSAGVQPDSIYAGFILEEKAHITTDYTKPFTYSVPMGLIEGKTSMAIFLKMREESIQFIATTKADLR
;
A
#
# COMPACT_ATOMS: atom_id res chain seq x y z
N MET A 1 -50.10 -1.15 -29.09
CA MET A 1 -48.76 -0.51 -29.10
C MET A 1 -48.17 -0.16 -27.72
N LYS A 2 -48.89 -0.26 -26.59
CA LYS A 2 -48.33 0.01 -25.24
C LYS A 2 -47.72 -1.22 -24.53
N LEU A 3 -47.88 -2.42 -25.09
CA LEU A 3 -47.47 -3.69 -24.46
C LEU A 3 -46.07 -4.19 -24.88
N ILE A 4 -45.42 -3.53 -25.85
CA ILE A 4 -44.09 -3.94 -26.33
C ILE A 4 -42.97 -3.15 -25.62
N PHE A 5 -43.27 -1.97 -25.07
CA PHE A 5 -42.27 -1.13 -24.40
C PHE A 5 -41.89 -1.61 -22.99
N THR A 6 -42.68 -2.49 -22.36
CA THR A 6 -42.42 -2.96 -20.99
C THR A 6 -41.46 -4.15 -20.94
N ALA A 7 -41.29 -4.89 -22.03
CA ALA A 7 -40.42 -6.08 -22.07
C ALA A 7 -38.92 -5.74 -22.27
N VAL A 8 -38.61 -4.55 -22.81
CA VAL A 8 -37.21 -4.13 -23.06
C VAL A 8 -36.55 -3.54 -21.80
N TYR A 9 -37.33 -3.08 -20.82
CA TYR A 9 -36.79 -2.53 -19.58
C TYR A 9 -36.35 -3.58 -18.55
N ALA A 10 -36.72 -4.85 -18.73
CA ALA A 10 -36.42 -5.92 -17.77
C ALA A 10 -35.05 -6.59 -17.98
N CYS A 11 -34.30 -6.24 -19.03
CA CYS A 11 -33.08 -6.94 -19.43
C CYS A 11 -31.76 -6.24 -19.06
N LEU A 12 -31.76 -5.18 -18.25
CA LEU A 12 -30.56 -4.33 -18.03
C LEU A 12 -30.02 -4.28 -16.60
N LEU A 13 -30.45 -5.15 -15.70
CA LEU A 13 -29.88 -5.22 -14.35
C LEU A 13 -29.59 -6.67 -13.93
N ALA A 14 -28.87 -7.41 -14.78
CA ALA A 14 -28.06 -8.52 -14.28
C ALA A 14 -26.92 -7.90 -13.47
N THR A 15 -27.19 -7.59 -12.20
CA THR A 15 -26.14 -7.28 -11.24
C THR A 15 -25.36 -8.58 -11.03
N PHE A 16 -24.18 -8.68 -11.64
CA PHE A 16 -23.22 -9.70 -11.26
C PHE A 16 -22.83 -9.42 -9.81
N THR A 17 -23.46 -10.13 -8.88
CA THR A 17 -23.05 -10.18 -7.49
C THR A 17 -21.86 -11.12 -7.42
N TYR A 18 -20.66 -10.55 -7.36
CA TYR A 18 -19.47 -11.34 -7.05
C TYR A 18 -19.60 -11.81 -5.60
N ALA A 19 -19.41 -13.11 -5.37
CA ALA A 19 -19.34 -13.64 -4.01
C ALA A 19 -18.14 -13.00 -3.32
N GLN A 20 -18.36 -12.38 -2.17
CA GLN A 20 -17.28 -11.77 -1.39
C GLN A 20 -16.31 -12.87 -0.94
N THR A 21 -15.05 -12.77 -1.36
CA THR A 21 -14.00 -13.76 -1.08
C THR A 21 -13.04 -13.31 0.04
N TRP A 22 -12.98 -12.02 0.31
CA TRP A 22 -12.35 -11.45 1.50
C TRP A 22 -13.07 -11.89 2.78
N THR A 23 -12.30 -12.41 3.73
CA THR A 23 -12.81 -12.92 5.02
C THR A 23 -12.37 -12.05 6.19
N GLU A 24 -12.97 -12.28 7.35
CA GLU A 24 -12.55 -11.61 8.59
C GLU A 24 -11.15 -12.06 9.05
N ASN A 25 -10.72 -13.27 8.68
CA ASN A 25 -9.35 -13.71 8.91
C ASN A 25 -8.34 -12.91 8.08
N ASP A 26 -8.66 -12.61 6.81
CA ASP A 26 -7.82 -11.77 5.96
C ASP A 26 -7.73 -10.34 6.53
N ARG A 27 -8.87 -9.80 7.01
CA ARG A 27 -8.89 -8.50 7.71
C ARG A 27 -8.00 -8.50 8.95
N ALA A 28 -8.16 -9.50 9.81
CA ALA A 28 -7.39 -9.61 11.05
C ALA A 28 -5.89 -9.72 10.77
N TYR A 29 -5.50 -10.52 9.75
CA TYR A 29 -4.11 -10.67 9.31
C TYR A 29 -3.51 -9.33 8.88
N ILE A 30 -4.18 -8.59 7.99
CA ILE A 30 -3.67 -7.30 7.50
C ILE A 30 -3.62 -6.25 8.62
N LEU A 31 -4.63 -6.18 9.48
CA LEU A 31 -4.62 -5.29 10.64
C LEU A 31 -3.48 -5.60 11.60
N GLN A 32 -3.21 -6.89 11.84
CA GLN A 32 -2.11 -7.31 12.69
C GLN A 32 -0.77 -6.84 12.11
N ASP A 33 -0.52 -7.07 10.83
CA ASP A 33 0.75 -6.70 10.19
C ASP A 33 0.94 -5.19 10.10
N LEU A 34 -0.11 -4.43 9.76
CA LEU A 34 -0.07 -2.96 9.74
C LEU A 34 0.25 -2.38 11.12
N LYS A 35 -0.35 -2.92 12.19
CA LYS A 35 -0.07 -2.47 13.56
C LYS A 35 1.33 -2.88 14.01
N LYS A 36 1.71 -4.14 13.78
CA LYS A 36 3.03 -4.67 14.14
C LYS A 36 4.15 -3.84 13.52
N THR A 37 4.10 -3.57 12.22
CA THR A 37 5.15 -2.84 11.53
C THR A 37 5.17 -1.34 11.88
N ARG A 38 4.01 -0.75 12.18
CA ARG A 38 3.92 0.60 12.75
C ARG A 38 4.65 0.68 14.10
N ASP A 39 4.36 -0.27 14.98
CA ASP A 39 4.87 -0.29 16.34
C ASP A 39 6.38 -0.56 16.34
N LEU A 40 6.87 -1.44 15.45
CA LEU A 40 8.30 -1.68 15.23
C LEU A 40 9.03 -0.41 14.80
N LEU A 41 8.57 0.27 13.75
CA LEU A 41 9.24 1.49 13.29
C LEU A 41 9.21 2.58 14.37
N THR A 42 8.10 2.69 15.10
CA THR A 42 7.97 3.63 16.23
C THR A 42 8.94 3.28 17.35
N SER A 43 9.09 2.01 17.71
CA SER A 43 9.98 1.59 18.81
C SER A 43 11.45 1.83 18.48
N GLU A 44 11.86 1.59 17.24
CA GLU A 44 13.24 1.80 16.78
C GLU A 44 13.61 3.29 16.72
N THR A 45 12.62 4.18 16.57
CA THR A 45 12.87 5.61 16.28
C THR A 45 12.54 6.56 17.42
N LYS A 46 11.73 6.14 18.42
CA LYS A 46 11.17 7.01 19.48
C LYS A 46 12.20 7.80 20.29
N ASN A 47 13.40 7.27 20.49
CA ASN A 47 14.42 7.84 21.38
C ASN A 47 15.66 8.37 20.63
N LEU A 48 15.59 8.47 19.30
CA LEU A 48 16.72 8.94 18.50
C LEU A 48 16.94 10.45 18.68
N ALA A 49 18.16 10.83 19.02
CA ALA A 49 18.62 12.21 18.99
C ALA A 49 18.78 12.72 17.54
N PRO A 50 18.75 14.05 17.31
CA PRO A 50 18.92 14.61 15.96
C PRO A 50 20.19 14.11 15.24
N ALA A 51 21.32 14.03 15.96
CA ALA A 51 22.57 13.50 15.39
C ALA A 51 22.48 12.03 14.95
N GLN A 52 21.64 11.20 15.59
CA GLN A 52 21.44 9.80 15.19
C GLN A 52 20.54 9.71 13.96
N TRP A 53 19.52 10.56 13.84
CA TRP A 53 18.68 10.66 12.65
C TRP A 53 19.46 11.01 11.39
N ASP A 54 20.45 11.88 11.53
CA ASP A 54 21.29 12.37 10.43
C ASP A 54 22.59 11.58 10.24
N PHE A 55 22.89 10.63 11.12
CA PHE A 55 24.09 9.80 11.01
C PHE A 55 24.08 8.99 9.70
N LYS A 56 25.24 8.97 9.04
CA LYS A 56 25.52 8.13 7.87
C LYS A 56 26.77 7.33 8.14
N GLU A 57 26.70 6.02 7.92
CA GLU A 57 27.86 5.13 8.02
C GLU A 57 28.93 5.46 6.97
N SER A 58 28.50 5.84 5.75
CA SER A 58 29.36 6.25 4.65
C SER A 58 28.61 7.19 3.67
N PRO A 59 29.30 7.92 2.77
CA PRO A 59 28.66 8.89 1.87
C PRO A 59 27.59 8.31 0.93
N ASP A 60 27.70 7.02 0.61
CA ASP A 60 26.80 6.26 -0.27
C ASP A 60 25.61 5.62 0.47
N ARG A 61 25.53 5.76 1.80
CA ARG A 61 24.43 5.23 2.61
C ARG A 61 23.41 6.31 2.96
N TRP A 62 22.17 5.87 3.13
CA TRP A 62 21.10 6.71 3.65
C TRP A 62 21.19 6.83 5.18
N SER A 63 20.88 8.02 5.69
CA SER A 63 20.65 8.17 7.13
C SER A 63 19.30 7.55 7.52
N ILE A 64 19.07 7.35 8.82
CA ILE A 64 17.78 6.85 9.33
C ILE A 64 16.63 7.74 8.84
N ARG A 65 16.84 9.05 8.81
CA ARG A 65 15.85 10.01 8.31
C ARG A 65 15.51 9.81 6.85
N GLN A 66 16.51 9.55 6.00
CA GLN A 66 16.31 9.24 4.60
C GLN A 66 15.61 7.89 4.39
N ILE A 67 15.88 6.89 5.25
CA ILE A 67 15.19 5.60 5.22
C ILE A 67 13.69 5.78 5.53
N VAL A 68 13.33 6.55 6.56
CA VAL A 68 11.91 6.81 6.87
C VAL A 68 11.25 7.66 5.78
N GLU A 69 11.95 8.62 5.19
CA GLU A 69 11.46 9.37 4.03
C GLU A 69 11.16 8.45 2.83
N HIS A 70 12.01 7.45 2.58
CA HIS A 70 11.78 6.45 1.55
C HIS A 70 10.54 5.59 1.83
N ILE A 71 10.34 5.18 3.08
CA ILE A 71 9.14 4.44 3.51
C ILE A 71 7.87 5.29 3.26
N ASN A 72 7.91 6.59 3.59
CA ASN A 72 6.80 7.50 3.34
C ASN A 72 6.41 7.57 1.85
N THR A 73 7.41 7.62 0.96
CA THR A 73 7.17 7.62 -0.48
C THR A 73 6.44 6.35 -0.92
N TRP A 74 6.84 5.18 -0.42
CA TRP A 74 6.19 3.92 -0.77
C TRP A 74 4.80 3.75 -0.15
N GLU A 75 4.57 4.23 1.07
CA GLU A 75 3.22 4.29 1.67
C GLU A 75 2.27 5.09 0.76
N LEU A 76 2.72 6.25 0.28
CA LEU A 76 1.95 7.10 -0.63
C LEU A 76 1.67 6.41 -1.97
N LEU A 77 2.70 5.81 -2.58
CA LEU A 77 2.57 5.12 -3.86
C LEU A 77 1.62 3.92 -3.77
N MET A 78 1.77 3.08 -2.75
CA MET A 78 0.91 1.91 -2.58
C MET A 78 -0.54 2.32 -2.30
N THR A 79 -0.76 3.33 -1.46
CA THR A 79 -2.11 3.85 -1.18
C THR A 79 -2.74 4.44 -2.44
N HIS A 80 -1.96 5.12 -3.29
CA HIS A 80 -2.42 5.61 -4.57
C HIS A 80 -2.88 4.49 -5.50
N GLU A 81 -2.06 3.44 -5.67
CA GLU A 81 -2.41 2.30 -6.53
C GLU A 81 -3.63 1.54 -6.00
N ILE A 82 -3.73 1.34 -4.68
CA ILE A 82 -4.92 0.74 -4.04
C ILE A 82 -6.16 1.60 -4.31
N SER A 83 -6.06 2.92 -4.13
CA SER A 83 -7.16 3.85 -4.37
C SER A 83 -7.63 3.81 -5.83
N ARG A 84 -6.69 3.70 -6.77
CA ARG A 84 -6.99 3.55 -8.21
C ARG A 84 -7.66 2.21 -8.51
N ALA A 85 -7.14 1.11 -7.97
CA ALA A 85 -7.71 -0.22 -8.15
C ALA A 85 -9.16 -0.28 -7.62
N LEU A 86 -9.40 0.25 -6.42
CA LEU A 86 -10.74 0.33 -5.83
C LEU A 86 -11.69 1.18 -6.66
N SER A 87 -11.22 2.32 -7.17
CA SER A 87 -12.02 3.22 -8.02
C SER A 87 -12.37 2.58 -9.37
N ALA A 88 -11.48 1.74 -9.92
CA ALA A 88 -11.72 1.01 -11.16
C ALA A 88 -12.74 -0.14 -11.00
N GLY A 89 -13.00 -0.57 -9.76
CA GLY A 89 -13.89 -1.69 -9.43
C GLY A 89 -13.32 -3.06 -9.84
N PRO A 90 -14.08 -4.14 -9.60
CA PRO A 90 -13.65 -5.49 -9.97
C PRO A 90 -13.38 -5.63 -11.47
N GLN A 91 -12.27 -6.31 -11.82
CA GLN A 91 -11.84 -6.54 -13.21
C GLN A 91 -11.70 -8.05 -13.50
N PRO A 92 -12.81 -8.82 -13.61
CA PRO A 92 -12.77 -10.29 -13.74
C PRO A 92 -12.04 -10.77 -14.99
N ALA A 93 -11.99 -9.95 -16.04
CA ALA A 93 -11.25 -10.26 -17.26
C ALA A 93 -9.74 -10.43 -17.00
N LEU A 94 -9.21 -9.82 -15.92
CA LEU A 94 -7.81 -9.94 -15.53
C LEU A 94 -7.52 -11.22 -14.74
N SER A 95 -8.55 -11.85 -14.14
CA SER A 95 -8.38 -13.03 -13.27
C SER A 95 -7.73 -14.22 -13.99
N ALA A 96 -7.93 -14.35 -15.30
CA ALA A 96 -7.32 -15.43 -16.09
C ALA A 96 -5.78 -15.35 -16.19
N GLY A 97 -5.17 -14.18 -15.92
CA GLY A 97 -3.73 -13.96 -16.01
C GLY A 97 -3.03 -13.70 -14.67
N VAL A 98 -3.77 -13.73 -13.56
CA VAL A 98 -3.23 -13.44 -12.22
C VAL A 98 -2.21 -14.52 -11.83
N GLN A 99 -1.04 -14.07 -11.41
CA GLN A 99 -0.01 -14.93 -10.83
C GLN A 99 -0.28 -15.13 -9.32
N PRO A 100 0.13 -16.26 -8.74
CA PRO A 100 -0.05 -16.47 -7.29
C PRO A 100 0.80 -15.49 -6.48
N ASP A 101 0.31 -15.15 -5.29
CA ASP A 101 0.98 -14.24 -4.34
C ASP A 101 2.42 -14.65 -4.02
N SER A 102 2.74 -15.95 -4.13
CA SER A 102 4.09 -16.48 -3.93
C SER A 102 5.12 -15.86 -4.88
N ILE A 103 4.73 -15.42 -6.07
CA ILE A 103 5.62 -14.70 -6.99
C ILE A 103 6.01 -13.35 -6.39
N TYR A 104 5.04 -12.62 -5.84
CA TYR A 104 5.29 -11.34 -5.19
C TYR A 104 6.08 -11.50 -3.88
N ALA A 105 5.71 -12.48 -3.05
CA ALA A 105 6.44 -12.81 -1.83
C ALA A 105 7.88 -13.22 -2.12
N GLY A 106 8.11 -14.02 -3.16
CA GLY A 106 9.45 -14.41 -3.60
C GLY A 106 10.30 -13.21 -4.02
N PHE A 107 9.69 -12.20 -4.64
CA PHE A 107 10.37 -10.97 -5.02
C PHE A 107 10.65 -10.05 -3.81
N ILE A 108 9.68 -9.81 -2.92
CA ILE A 108 9.85 -8.87 -1.80
C ILE A 108 10.72 -9.43 -0.66
N LEU A 109 10.68 -10.75 -0.45
CA LEU A 109 11.40 -11.40 0.64
C LEU A 109 12.75 -11.98 0.22
N GLU A 110 13.21 -11.70 -1.01
CA GLU A 110 14.54 -12.14 -1.44
C GLU A 110 15.67 -11.39 -0.70
N GLU A 111 16.82 -12.03 -0.55
CA GLU A 111 17.99 -11.41 0.09
C GLU A 111 18.74 -10.45 -0.86
N LYS A 112 18.45 -10.53 -2.16
CA LYS A 112 19.08 -9.68 -3.16
C LYS A 112 18.63 -8.24 -2.96
N ALA A 113 19.59 -7.33 -2.84
CA ALA A 113 19.30 -5.91 -2.73
C ALA A 113 18.56 -5.37 -3.95
N HIS A 114 17.46 -4.65 -3.71
CA HIS A 114 16.73 -3.92 -4.73
C HIS A 114 17.32 -2.52 -4.91
N ILE A 115 17.40 -2.06 -6.15
CA ILE A 115 17.84 -0.69 -6.47
C ILE A 115 16.59 0.18 -6.56
N THR A 116 16.47 1.16 -5.67
CA THR A 116 15.29 2.04 -5.57
C THR A 116 14.87 2.68 -6.90
N THR A 117 15.82 2.93 -7.80
CA THR A 117 15.57 3.59 -9.08
C THR A 117 15.11 2.64 -10.18
N ASP A 118 15.26 1.32 -10.04
CA ASP A 118 14.90 0.38 -11.10
C ASP A 118 13.39 0.43 -11.44
N TYR A 119 12.55 0.73 -10.45
CA TYR A 119 11.09 0.83 -10.61
C TYR A 119 10.58 2.23 -10.95
N THR A 120 11.45 3.24 -10.90
CA THR A 120 11.04 4.64 -11.09
C THR A 120 11.57 5.28 -12.36
N LYS A 121 12.36 4.55 -13.16
CA LYS A 121 12.92 5.04 -14.42
C LYS A 121 11.83 5.63 -15.36
N PRO A 122 12.13 6.72 -16.08
CA PRO A 122 13.41 7.45 -16.13
C PRO A 122 13.65 8.41 -14.94
N PHE A 123 12.74 8.44 -13.98
CA PHE A 123 12.78 9.32 -12.82
C PHE A 123 13.40 8.62 -11.59
N THR A 124 13.62 9.40 -10.54
CA THR A 124 14.23 8.94 -9.28
C THR A 124 13.41 9.36 -8.06
N TYR A 125 12.08 9.46 -8.21
CA TYR A 125 11.20 10.00 -7.16
C TYR A 125 11.13 9.13 -5.90
N SER A 126 11.60 7.87 -5.96
CA SER A 126 11.76 7.00 -4.78
C SER A 126 13.05 7.24 -4.00
N VAL A 127 14.03 7.96 -4.56
CA VAL A 127 15.27 8.28 -3.85
C VAL A 127 14.96 9.36 -2.80
N PRO A 128 15.22 9.11 -1.51
CA PRO A 128 14.96 10.09 -0.47
C PRO A 128 15.87 11.31 -0.64
N MET A 129 15.28 12.49 -0.67
CA MET A 129 16.02 13.75 -0.78
C MET A 129 16.66 14.14 0.54
N GLY A 130 16.16 13.60 1.66
CA GLY A 130 16.63 13.98 2.98
C GLY A 130 16.26 15.42 3.28
N LEU A 131 15.05 15.83 2.92
CA LEU A 131 14.54 17.19 3.19
C LEU A 131 13.63 17.24 4.43
N ILE A 132 13.08 16.11 4.83
CA ILE A 132 12.12 16.04 5.93
C ILE A 132 12.85 15.66 7.22
N GLU A 133 12.66 16.44 8.30
CA GLU A 133 13.21 16.14 9.63
C GLU A 133 12.70 14.79 10.16
N GLY A 134 13.52 14.05 10.93
CA GLY A 134 13.22 12.66 11.32
C GLY A 134 11.89 12.46 12.05
N LYS A 135 11.60 13.31 13.05
CA LYS A 135 10.32 13.25 13.78
C LYS A 135 9.15 13.65 12.88
N THR A 136 9.35 14.63 12.00
CA THR A 136 8.36 15.01 10.99
C THR A 136 8.08 13.88 10.01
N SER A 137 9.11 13.16 9.53
CA SER A 137 8.95 11.97 8.70
C SER A 137 8.15 10.87 9.41
N MET A 138 8.40 10.65 10.71
CA MET A 138 7.63 9.71 11.52
C MET A 138 6.17 10.14 11.68
N ALA A 139 5.89 11.43 11.86
CA ALA A 139 4.51 11.93 11.95
C ALA A 139 3.74 11.70 10.64
N ILE A 140 4.39 11.90 9.49
CA ILE A 140 3.81 11.63 8.16
C ILE A 140 3.52 10.13 8.00
N PHE A 141 4.49 9.26 8.34
CA PHE A 141 4.31 7.81 8.33
C PHE A 141 3.10 7.39 9.17
N LEU A 142 3.05 7.83 10.43
CA LEU A 142 2.00 7.45 11.38
C LEU A 142 0.61 7.88 10.90
N LYS A 143 0.50 9.08 10.31
CA LYS A 143 -0.75 9.54 9.72
C LYS A 143 -1.25 8.59 8.62
N MET A 144 -0.42 8.33 7.60
CA MET A 144 -0.79 7.47 6.48
C MET A 144 -1.08 6.05 6.94
N ARG A 145 -0.30 5.55 7.90
CA ARG A 145 -0.49 4.22 8.46
C ARG A 145 -1.81 4.09 9.22
N GLU A 146 -2.20 5.10 9.99
CA GLU A 146 -3.48 5.10 10.69
C GLU A 146 -4.66 5.18 9.71
N GLU A 147 -4.52 5.92 8.61
CA GLU A 147 -5.51 5.93 7.52
C GLU A 147 -5.69 4.53 6.91
N SER A 148 -4.58 3.82 6.63
CA SER A 148 -4.61 2.44 6.16
C SER A 148 -5.27 1.48 7.16
N ILE A 149 -4.93 1.60 8.46
CA ILE A 149 -5.55 0.79 9.52
C ILE A 149 -7.05 1.07 9.61
N GLN A 150 -7.47 2.33 9.58
CA GLN A 150 -8.87 2.73 9.65
C GLN A 150 -9.66 2.23 8.44
N PHE A 151 -9.07 2.32 7.24
CA PHE A 151 -9.67 1.79 6.03
C PHE A 151 -9.90 0.28 6.15
N ILE A 152 -8.86 -0.49 6.50
CA ILE A 152 -8.99 -1.94 6.63
C ILE A 152 -9.94 -2.32 7.78
N ALA A 153 -10.02 -1.55 8.86
CA ALA A 153 -10.95 -1.84 9.95
C ALA A 153 -12.42 -1.66 9.57
N THR A 154 -12.73 -0.81 8.59
CA THR A 154 -14.12 -0.37 8.32
C THR A 154 -14.62 -0.73 6.93
N THR A 155 -13.73 -1.08 6.00
CA THR A 155 -14.09 -1.33 4.61
C THR A 155 -15.00 -2.54 4.45
N LYS A 156 -15.98 -2.39 3.56
CA LYS A 156 -16.87 -3.45 3.07
C LYS A 156 -16.48 -3.92 1.66
N ALA A 157 -15.42 -3.35 1.09
CA ALA A 157 -14.91 -3.79 -0.20
C ALA A 157 -14.34 -5.21 -0.10
N ASP A 158 -14.52 -6.00 -1.15
CA ASP A 158 -13.77 -7.22 -1.35
C ASP A 158 -12.38 -6.84 -1.85
N LEU A 159 -11.33 -7.13 -1.07
CA LEU A 159 -9.94 -6.82 -1.45
C LEU A 159 -9.15 -8.08 -1.85
N ARG A 160 -9.87 -9.16 -2.20
CA ARG A 160 -9.32 -10.34 -2.87
C ARG A 160 -9.62 -10.34 -4.37
#